data_AF-A0A8H7CPW4-F1
#
_entry.id   AF-A0A8H7CPW4-F1
#
_cell.length_a   1.000
_cell.length_b   1.000
_cell.length_c   1.000
_cell.angle_alpha   90.00
_cell.angle_beta   90.00
_cell.angle_gamma   90.00
#
_symmetry.space_group_name_H-M   'P 1'
#
loop_
_entity.id
_entity.type
_entity.pdbx_description
1 polymer ?
#
loop_
_entity_poly.entity_id
_entity_poly.type
_entity_poly.pdbx_seq_one_letter_code
_entity_poly.pdbx_strand_id
1 'polypeptide(L)'
;MMAWMAFCITPFPVIGHQTHADPPPSFAPCVVNSALMYASRPFAAFSTLSLILQLYLNVSNRLKHRELRQGSVFVLLVIPPILYFITFSATLLLGIVKPTQVKLEPGGFYCHVEVAHSLPAIIIACFVLLATVACVVIEAMIMFLLSQNWRAFRALQIHDEHTVSLSIIVRVSVFAFLPFIGLGLSFTTYVPHLVEKIFPPYNLLLASLPTAAALIFGSQTDIVHVWMFWRIEGKTMTQLTLTTINSDCSGIYAP
;
A
#
# COMPACT_ATOMS: atom_id res chain seq x y z
N MET A 1 3.89 -1.16 -0.45
CA MET A 1 4.53 -0.46 0.69
C MET A 1 4.94 0.97 0.33
N MET A 2 5.71 1.17 -0.75
CA MET A 2 6.17 2.52 -1.18
C MET A 2 5.04 3.57 -1.30
N ALA A 3 3.87 3.18 -1.81
CA ALA A 3 2.72 4.09 -1.89
C ALA A 3 2.19 4.59 -0.53
N TRP A 4 2.19 3.72 0.48
CA TRP A 4 1.77 4.08 1.83
C TRP A 4 2.82 4.92 2.55
N MET A 5 4.11 4.68 2.28
CA MET A 5 5.18 5.57 2.75
C MET A 5 5.04 6.96 2.15
N ALA A 6 4.82 7.06 0.84
CA ALA A 6 4.58 8.33 0.17
C ALA A 6 3.39 9.08 0.78
N PHE A 7 2.30 8.37 1.09
CA PHE A 7 1.15 8.94 1.80
C PHE A 7 1.52 9.49 3.18
N CYS A 8 2.34 8.79 3.95
CA CYS A 8 2.81 9.25 5.27
C CYS A 8 3.75 10.46 5.19
N ILE A 9 4.50 10.59 4.10
CA ILE A 9 5.46 11.70 3.89
C ILE A 9 4.74 12.97 3.43
N THR A 10 3.58 12.85 2.79
CA THR A 10 2.78 13.98 2.30
C THR A 10 2.55 15.12 3.32
N PRO A 11 2.19 14.90 4.60
CA PRO A 11 1.96 15.98 5.55
C PRO A 11 3.22 16.74 6.01
N PHE A 12 4.43 16.21 5.74
CA PHE A 12 5.68 16.81 6.23
C PHE A 12 5.90 18.29 5.86
N PRO A 13 5.58 18.75 4.62
CA PRO A 13 5.78 20.16 4.24
C PRO A 13 4.93 21.16 5.03
N VAL A 14 3.85 20.72 5.69
CA VAL A 14 2.93 21.57 6.46
C VAL A 14 3.29 21.59 7.96
N ILE A 15 4.21 20.72 8.40
CA ILE A 15 4.68 20.70 9.79
C ILE A 15 5.26 22.09 10.14
N GLY A 16 4.79 22.68 11.24
CA GLY A 16 5.18 24.03 11.67
C GLY A 16 4.22 25.15 11.24
N HIS A 17 3.27 24.87 10.34
CA HIS A 17 2.24 25.83 9.90
C HIS A 17 0.81 25.40 10.27
N GLN A 18 0.67 24.56 11.29
CA GLN A 18 -0.62 23.98 11.71
C GLN A 18 -1.49 24.95 12.53
N THR A 19 -0.87 25.98 13.12
CA THR A 19 -1.59 27.03 13.84
C THR A 19 -2.12 28.05 12.86
N HIS A 20 -3.41 28.42 12.97
CA HIS A 20 -4.01 29.60 12.32
C HIS A 20 -3.40 30.94 12.78
N ALA A 21 -2.16 30.92 13.26
CA ALA A 21 -1.43 32.10 13.67
C ALA A 21 -1.01 32.87 12.42
N ASP A 22 -1.28 34.18 12.41
CA ASP A 22 -0.74 35.10 11.41
C ASP A 22 0.80 35.06 11.48
N PRO A 23 1.52 34.95 10.35
CA PRO A 23 1.05 35.05 8.97
C PRO A 23 0.50 33.75 8.38
N PRO A 24 -0.38 33.83 7.35
CA PRO A 24 -0.91 32.66 6.67
C PRO A 24 0.21 31.73 6.18
N PRO A 25 -0.03 30.40 6.13
CA PRO A 25 0.96 29.44 5.67
C PRO A 25 1.49 29.85 4.30
N SER A 26 2.80 29.73 4.12
CA SER A 26 3.40 30.01 2.81
C SER A 26 2.70 29.17 1.74
N PHE A 27 2.33 29.83 0.64
CA PHE A 27 1.50 29.23 -0.40
C PHE A 27 2.13 27.96 -1.00
N ALA A 28 3.45 27.95 -1.16
CA ALA A 28 4.20 26.86 -1.79
C ALA A 28 4.05 25.50 -1.06
N PRO A 29 4.33 25.35 0.25
CA PRO A 29 4.18 24.06 0.94
C PRO A 29 2.72 23.57 0.95
N CYS A 30 1.74 24.47 1.01
CA CYS A 30 0.32 24.11 0.97
C CYS A 30 -0.09 23.53 -0.39
N VAL A 31 0.36 24.15 -1.48
CA VAL A 31 0.16 23.62 -2.85
C VAL A 31 0.86 22.27 -3.02
N VAL A 32 2.12 22.15 -2.61
CA VAL A 32 2.88 20.89 -2.73
C VAL A 32 2.23 19.78 -1.91
N ASN A 33 1.80 20.07 -0.68
CA ASN A 33 1.10 19.13 0.18
C ASN A 33 -0.19 18.64 -0.47
N SER A 34 -1.03 19.55 -0.97
CA SER A 34 -2.26 19.18 -1.66
C SER A 34 -1.97 18.29 -2.88
N ALA A 35 -1.01 18.66 -3.72
CA ALA A 35 -0.63 17.88 -4.91
C ALA A 35 -0.15 16.46 -4.55
N LEU A 36 0.71 16.33 -3.55
CA LEU A 36 1.16 15.03 -3.02
C LEU A 36 -0.02 14.20 -2.50
N MET A 37 -0.98 14.83 -1.80
CA MET A 37 -2.14 14.14 -1.23
C MET A 37 -3.06 13.61 -2.33
N TYR A 38 -3.36 14.41 -3.35
CA TYR A 38 -4.17 13.97 -4.48
C TYR A 38 -3.46 12.90 -5.33
N ALA A 39 -2.14 12.96 -5.48
CA ALA A 39 -1.38 11.95 -6.23
C ALA A 39 -1.22 10.61 -5.48
N SER A 40 -1.10 10.68 -4.15
CA SER A 40 -0.92 9.49 -3.30
C SER A 40 -2.13 8.54 -3.31
N ARG A 41 -3.35 9.08 -3.40
CA ARG A 41 -4.60 8.29 -3.41
C ARG A 41 -4.68 7.28 -4.58
N PRO A 42 -4.60 7.70 -5.86
CA PRO A 42 -4.60 6.77 -6.98
C PRO A 42 -3.37 5.87 -6.95
N PHE A 43 -2.20 6.39 -6.56
CA PHE A 43 -1.00 5.58 -6.45
C PHE A 43 -1.16 4.40 -5.47
N ALA A 44 -1.75 4.64 -4.30
CA ALA A 44 -2.05 3.61 -3.31
C ALA A 44 -3.08 2.60 -3.83
N ALA A 45 -4.16 3.07 -4.47
CA ALA A 45 -5.20 2.21 -5.03
C ALA A 45 -4.65 1.28 -6.13
N PHE A 46 -3.94 1.82 -7.12
CA PHE A 46 -3.37 1.03 -8.22
C PHE A 46 -2.20 0.14 -7.78
N SER A 47 -1.40 0.56 -6.79
CA SER A 47 -0.38 -0.32 -6.20
C SER A 47 -1.00 -1.52 -5.48
N THR A 48 -2.11 -1.30 -4.77
CA THR A 48 -2.85 -2.37 -4.09
C THR A 48 -3.50 -3.31 -5.10
N LEU A 49 -4.12 -2.77 -6.15
CA LEU A 49 -4.67 -3.54 -7.25
C LEU A 49 -3.61 -4.42 -7.93
N SER A 50 -2.43 -3.85 -8.18
CA SER A 50 -1.31 -4.59 -8.78
C SER A 50 -0.82 -5.72 -7.88
N LEU A 51 -0.73 -5.49 -6.56
CA LEU A 51 -0.38 -6.53 -5.60
C LEU A 51 -1.41 -7.66 -5.56
N ILE A 52 -2.71 -7.33 -5.48
CA ILE A 52 -3.80 -8.30 -5.42
C ILE A 52 -3.88 -9.09 -6.74
N LEU A 53 -3.73 -8.41 -7.88
CA LEU A 53 -3.72 -9.06 -9.18
C LEU A 53 -2.51 -9.98 -9.34
N GLN A 54 -1.32 -9.56 -8.89
CA GLN A 54 -0.13 -10.43 -8.89
C GLN A 54 -0.35 -11.66 -7.99
N LEU A 55 -0.96 -11.48 -6.82
CA LEU A 55 -1.32 -12.59 -5.93
C LEU A 55 -2.31 -13.55 -6.60
N TYR A 56 -3.37 -13.03 -7.22
CA TYR A 56 -4.34 -13.82 -7.97
C TYR A 56 -3.69 -14.62 -9.09
N LEU A 57 -2.85 -13.97 -9.90
CA LEU A 57 -2.15 -14.62 -11.00
C LEU A 57 -1.18 -15.71 -10.51
N ASN A 58 -0.44 -15.44 -9.42
CA ASN A 58 0.41 -16.44 -8.76
C ASN A 58 -0.40 -17.67 -8.32
N VAL A 59 -1.49 -17.47 -7.57
CA VAL A 59 -2.33 -18.57 -7.08
C VAL A 59 -2.97 -19.35 -8.24
N SER A 60 -3.54 -18.64 -9.22
CA SER A 60 -4.19 -19.24 -10.38
C SER A 60 -3.22 -20.06 -11.23
N ASN A 61 -2.02 -19.53 -11.48
CA ASN A 61 -1.01 -20.22 -12.28
C ASN A 61 -0.39 -21.41 -11.57
N ARG A 62 -0.19 -21.34 -10.25
CA ARG A 62 0.26 -22.49 -9.46
C ARG A 62 -0.76 -23.63 -9.50
N LEU A 63 -2.05 -23.33 -9.35
CA LEU A 63 -3.11 -24.33 -9.46
C LEU A 63 -3.24 -24.92 -10.88
N LYS A 64 -2.86 -24.16 -11.91
CA LYS A 64 -2.91 -24.59 -13.31
C LYS A 64 -1.56 -25.12 -13.83
N HIS A 65 -0.54 -25.23 -12.99
CA HIS A 65 0.84 -25.58 -13.37
C HIS A 65 1.38 -24.75 -14.55
N ARG A 66 1.09 -23.45 -14.58
CA ARG A 66 1.59 -22.51 -15.60
C ARG A 66 2.65 -21.59 -15.01
N GLU A 67 3.62 -21.21 -15.83
CA GLU A 67 4.57 -20.16 -15.47
C GLU A 67 4.01 -18.78 -15.75
N LEU A 68 4.36 -17.81 -14.89
CA LEU A 68 3.99 -16.41 -15.10
C LEU A 68 4.90 -15.80 -16.15
N ARG A 69 4.29 -15.13 -17.13
CA ARG A 69 5.03 -14.30 -18.09
C ARG A 69 5.58 -13.08 -17.37
N GLN A 70 6.90 -12.97 -17.28
CA GLN A 70 7.62 -11.90 -16.58
C GLN A 70 7.19 -10.48 -17.03
N GLY A 71 6.84 -10.31 -18.31
CA GLY A 71 6.35 -9.03 -18.84
C GLY A 71 5.06 -8.52 -18.21
N SER A 72 4.14 -9.40 -17.79
CA SER A 72 2.88 -8.97 -17.15
C SER A 72 3.12 -8.39 -15.75
N VAL A 73 4.09 -8.94 -15.01
CA VAL A 73 4.47 -8.43 -13.69
C VAL A 73 5.14 -7.07 -13.81
N PHE A 74 6.00 -6.89 -14.81
CA PHE A 74 6.67 -5.62 -15.07
C PHE A 74 5.68 -4.49 -15.38
N VAL A 75 4.69 -4.75 -16.24
CA VAL A 75 3.65 -3.76 -16.57
C VAL A 75 2.85 -3.34 -15.32
N LEU A 76 2.49 -4.29 -14.46
CA LEU A 76 1.80 -4.02 -13.20
C LEU A 76 2.62 -3.13 -12.26
N LEU A 77 3.95 -3.28 -12.25
CA LEU A 77 4.82 -2.50 -11.39
C LEU A 77 5.02 -1.06 -11.88
N VAL A 78 5.00 -0.85 -13.20
CA VAL A 78 5.29 0.44 -13.84
C VAL A 78 4.07 1.37 -13.91
N ILE A 79 2.85 0.83 -13.97
CA ILE A 79 1.62 1.65 -14.06
C ILE A 79 1.45 2.59 -12.85
N PRO A 80 1.54 2.14 -11.58
CA PRO A 80 1.31 3.01 -10.43
C PRO A 80 2.21 4.26 -10.37
N PRO A 81 3.55 4.18 -10.53
CA PRO A 81 4.41 5.37 -10.46
C PRO A 81 4.14 6.35 -11.60
N ILE A 82 3.80 5.88 -12.81
CA ILE A 82 3.43 6.77 -13.92
C ILE A 82 2.18 7.58 -13.56
N LEU A 83 1.14 6.91 -13.04
CA LEU A 83 -0.09 7.58 -12.60
C LEU A 83 0.18 8.60 -11.47
N TYR A 84 1.10 8.27 -10.55
CA TYR A 84 1.52 9.19 -9.50
C TYR A 84 2.14 10.48 -10.08
N PHE A 85 3.10 10.38 -10.99
CA PHE A 85 3.73 11.56 -11.59
C PHE A 85 2.76 12.40 -12.41
N ILE A 86 1.84 11.78 -13.15
CA ILE A 86 0.82 12.49 -13.93
C ILE A 86 -0.11 13.27 -13.00
N THR A 87 -0.65 12.62 -11.98
CA THR A 87 -1.60 13.24 -11.03
C THR A 87 -0.93 14.31 -10.17
N PHE A 88 0.31 14.09 -9.75
CA PHE A 88 1.11 15.08 -9.03
C PHE A 88 1.34 16.33 -9.89
N SER A 89 1.81 16.17 -11.13
CA SER A 89 2.12 17.30 -12.01
C SER A 89 0.85 18.09 -12.37
N ALA A 90 -0.26 17.39 -12.64
CA ALA A 90 -1.54 18.02 -12.95
C ALA A 90 -2.08 18.85 -11.76
N THR A 91 -2.05 18.28 -10.55
CA THR A 91 -2.57 18.95 -9.35
C THR A 91 -1.67 20.11 -8.91
N LEU A 92 -0.35 19.97 -9.05
CA LEU A 92 0.62 21.04 -8.82
C LEU A 92 0.38 22.22 -9.77
N LEU A 93 0.24 21.95 -11.08
CA LEU A 93 -0.02 22.99 -12.08
C LEU A 93 -1.34 23.72 -11.80
N LEU A 94 -2.39 22.99 -11.42
CA LEU A 94 -3.68 23.58 -11.05
C LEU A 94 -3.59 24.46 -9.81
N GLY A 95 -2.86 24.02 -8.78
CA GLY A 95 -2.62 24.82 -7.59
C GLY A 95 -1.89 26.13 -7.91
N ILE A 96 -0.89 26.09 -8.79
CA ILE A 96 -0.13 27.28 -9.23
C ILE A 96 -1.00 28.24 -10.05
N VAL A 97 -1.81 27.72 -10.97
CA VAL A 97 -2.66 28.55 -11.84
C VAL A 97 -3.84 29.18 -11.08
N LYS A 98 -4.34 28.53 -10.02
CA LYS A 98 -5.50 28.98 -9.25
C LYS A 98 -5.20 29.04 -7.74
N PRO A 99 -4.35 29.98 -7.30
CA PRO A 99 -3.87 30.04 -5.93
C PRO A 99 -4.99 30.28 -4.89
N THR A 100 -6.03 31.04 -5.27
CA THR A 100 -7.15 31.39 -4.39
C THR A 100 -8.04 30.21 -4.02
N GLN A 101 -7.89 29.07 -4.70
CA GLN A 101 -8.67 27.86 -4.46
C GLN A 101 -7.99 26.90 -3.50
N VAL A 102 -6.73 27.12 -3.14
CA VAL A 102 -6.02 26.25 -2.19
C VAL A 102 -6.27 26.79 -0.79
N LYS A 103 -6.97 26.00 0.03
CA LYS A 103 -7.29 26.36 1.41
C LYS A 103 -6.79 25.28 2.37
N LEU A 104 -6.42 25.74 3.56
CA LEU A 104 -6.11 24.85 4.67
C LEU A 104 -7.42 24.22 5.17
N GLU A 105 -7.42 22.90 5.36
CA GLU A 105 -8.53 22.21 6.01
C GLU A 105 -8.77 22.78 7.42
N PRO A 106 -10.02 22.85 7.92
CA PRO A 106 -10.30 23.34 9.28
C PRO A 106 -9.52 22.63 10.41
N GLY A 107 -9.07 21.40 10.16
CA GLY A 107 -8.22 20.65 11.09
C GLY A 107 -6.73 21.03 11.05
N GLY A 108 -6.28 21.87 10.11
CA GLY A 108 -4.88 22.30 9.99
C GLY A 108 -3.89 21.22 9.53
N PHE A 109 -4.35 20.00 9.23
CA PHE A 109 -3.47 18.85 8.92
C PHE A 109 -3.07 18.74 7.45
N TYR A 110 -3.88 19.27 6.54
CA TYR A 110 -3.62 19.22 5.11
C TYR A 110 -4.27 20.38 4.39
N CYS A 111 -3.76 20.66 3.19
CA CYS A 111 -4.38 21.61 2.27
C CYS A 111 -5.25 20.88 1.26
N HIS A 112 -6.46 21.38 1.03
CA HIS A 112 -7.33 20.91 -0.02
C HIS A 112 -7.51 22.02 -1.07
N VAL A 113 -7.76 21.61 -2.31
CA VAL A 113 -8.14 22.56 -3.35
C VAL A 113 -9.66 22.62 -3.35
N GLU A 114 -10.21 23.71 -2.83
CA GLU A 114 -11.64 23.99 -2.75
C GLU A 114 -12.15 24.31 -4.16
N VAL A 115 -12.30 23.26 -4.96
CA VAL A 115 -13.04 23.34 -6.20
C VAL A 115 -14.09 22.26 -6.12
N ALA A 116 -15.23 22.64 -5.55
CA ALA A 116 -16.41 21.79 -5.36
C ALA A 116 -16.82 21.01 -6.63
N HIS A 117 -16.35 21.44 -7.81
CA HIS A 117 -16.59 20.76 -9.10
C HIS A 117 -15.35 20.74 -10.01
N SER A 118 -14.13 20.64 -9.49
CA SER A 118 -12.98 20.47 -10.40
C SER A 118 -12.99 19.07 -11.01
N LEU A 119 -12.99 19.02 -12.34
CA LEU A 119 -12.81 17.80 -13.13
C LEU A 119 -11.70 16.85 -12.57
N PRO A 120 -10.52 17.33 -12.15
CA PRO A 120 -9.44 16.47 -11.66
C PRO A 120 -9.77 15.73 -10.37
N ALA A 121 -10.45 16.36 -9.40
CA ALA A 121 -10.83 15.70 -8.16
C ALA A 121 -11.84 14.57 -8.42
N ILE A 122 -12.82 14.82 -9.29
CA ILE A 122 -13.82 13.83 -9.72
C ILE A 122 -13.14 12.68 -10.47
N ILE A 123 -12.25 12.99 -11.42
CA ILE A 123 -11.50 11.99 -12.19
C ILE A 123 -10.68 11.09 -11.27
N ILE A 124 -9.93 11.68 -10.32
CA ILE A 124 -9.14 10.91 -9.34
C ILE A 124 -10.05 10.03 -8.48
N ALA A 125 -11.17 10.57 -7.99
CA ALA A 125 -12.13 9.81 -7.20
C ALA A 125 -12.70 8.62 -8.00
N CYS A 126 -13.07 8.83 -9.27
CA CYS A 126 -13.53 7.77 -10.16
C CYS A 126 -12.46 6.69 -10.37
N PHE A 127 -11.20 7.07 -10.60
CA PHE A 127 -10.10 6.12 -10.74
C PHE A 127 -9.87 5.30 -9.46
N VAL A 128 -9.87 5.96 -8.29
CA VAL A 128 -9.72 5.28 -6.99
C VAL A 128 -10.90 4.34 -6.74
N LEU A 129 -12.13 4.78 -7.02
CA LEU A 129 -13.33 3.95 -6.88
C LEU A 129 -13.26 2.72 -7.77
N LEU A 130 -12.95 2.89 -9.06
CA LEU A 130 -12.84 1.79 -10.02
C LEU A 130 -11.74 0.79 -9.60
N ALA A 131 -10.56 1.29 -9.23
CA ALA A 131 -9.46 0.46 -8.77
C ALA A 131 -9.83 -0.30 -7.48
N THR A 132 -10.54 0.35 -6.56
CA THR A 132 -11.00 -0.30 -5.33
C THR A 132 -12.02 -1.38 -5.64
N VAL A 133 -13.06 -1.12 -6.45
CA VAL A 133 -14.02 -2.14 -6.88
C VAL A 133 -13.34 -3.32 -7.57
N ALA A 134 -12.35 -3.06 -8.43
CA ALA A 134 -11.57 -4.11 -9.07
C ALA A 134 -10.78 -4.96 -8.07
N CYS A 135 -10.17 -4.35 -7.03
CA CYS A 135 -9.47 -5.09 -5.97
C CYS A 135 -10.39 -6.12 -5.32
N VAL A 136 -11.64 -5.75 -5.09
CA VAL A 136 -12.66 -6.52 -4.36
C VAL A 136 -13.13 -7.71 -5.16
N VAL A 137 -13.40 -7.47 -6.44
CA VAL A 137 -13.78 -8.54 -7.36
C VAL A 137 -12.65 -9.56 -7.42
N ILE A 138 -11.40 -9.13 -7.57
CA ILE A 138 -10.25 -10.04 -7.62
C ILE A 138 -10.05 -10.75 -6.28
N GLU A 139 -10.21 -10.07 -5.15
CA GLU A 139 -10.10 -10.68 -3.83
C GLU A 139 -11.18 -11.74 -3.59
N ALA A 140 -12.42 -11.45 -3.96
CA ALA A 140 -13.51 -12.42 -3.91
C ALA A 140 -13.21 -13.64 -4.82
N MET A 141 -12.62 -13.41 -5.99
CA MET A 141 -12.15 -14.50 -6.87
C MET A 141 -11.02 -15.32 -6.23
N ILE A 142 -10.06 -14.69 -5.54
CA ILE A 142 -9.00 -15.39 -4.80
C ILE A 142 -9.63 -16.25 -3.71
N MET A 143 -10.53 -15.68 -2.89
CA MET A 143 -11.23 -16.39 -1.81
C MET A 143 -12.03 -17.58 -2.36
N PHE A 144 -12.76 -17.37 -3.46
CA PHE A 144 -13.51 -18.43 -4.13
C PHE A 144 -12.58 -19.55 -4.63
N LEU A 145 -11.52 -19.19 -5.35
CA LEU A 145 -10.54 -20.13 -5.90
C LEU A 145 -9.84 -20.95 -4.79
N LEU A 146 -9.49 -20.30 -3.69
CA LEU A 146 -8.88 -20.94 -2.52
C LEU A 146 -9.88 -21.86 -1.81
N SER A 147 -11.14 -21.44 -1.66
CA SER A 147 -12.17 -22.26 -1.02
C SER A 147 -12.45 -23.54 -1.81
N GLN A 148 -12.53 -23.43 -3.14
CA GLN A 148 -12.75 -24.57 -4.02
C GLN A 148 -11.57 -25.55 -4.02
N ASN A 149 -10.34 -25.03 -3.98
CA ASN A 149 -9.11 -25.83 -4.08
C ASN A 149 -8.38 -25.99 -2.74
N TRP A 150 -9.08 -25.84 -1.61
CA TRP A 150 -8.47 -25.77 -0.29
C TRP A 150 -7.60 -26.98 0.05
N ARG A 151 -8.03 -28.18 -0.37
CA ARG A 151 -7.27 -29.43 -0.16
C ARG A 151 -5.96 -29.44 -0.96
N ALA A 152 -5.99 -29.03 -2.23
CA ALA A 152 -4.81 -28.96 -3.08
C ALA A 152 -3.84 -27.87 -2.57
N PHE A 153 -4.37 -26.71 -2.17
CA PHE A 153 -3.57 -25.63 -1.60
C PHE A 153 -2.88 -26.05 -0.30
N ARG A 154 -3.60 -26.73 0.61
CA ARG A 154 -3.04 -27.22 1.87
C ARG A 154 -1.95 -28.28 1.63
N ALA A 155 -2.11 -29.13 0.62
CA ALA A 155 -1.06 -30.10 0.26
C ALA A 155 0.20 -29.42 -0.28
N LEU A 156 0.06 -28.38 -1.10
CA LEU A 156 1.19 -27.60 -1.63
C LEU A 156 1.93 -26.82 -0.52
N GLN A 157 1.21 -26.29 0.46
CA GLN A 157 1.79 -25.54 1.57
C GLN A 157 2.67 -26.42 2.49
N ILE A 158 2.42 -27.73 2.56
CA ILE A 158 3.20 -28.65 3.40
C ILE A 158 4.57 -28.95 2.78
N HIS A 159 4.70 -28.91 1.44
CA HIS A 159 5.91 -29.35 0.76
C HIS A 159 6.93 -28.26 0.47
N ASP A 160 6.57 -26.99 0.56
CA ASP A 160 7.41 -25.92 0.04
C ASP A 160 7.46 -24.75 1.04
N GLU A 161 8.55 -24.68 1.81
CA GLU A 161 8.80 -23.64 2.83
C GLU A 161 8.83 -22.22 2.22
N HIS A 162 9.05 -22.08 0.91
CA HIS A 162 9.05 -20.81 0.21
C HIS A 162 7.66 -20.38 -0.32
N THR A 163 6.59 -21.11 0.01
CA THR A 163 5.25 -20.79 -0.49
C THR A 163 4.58 -19.63 0.24
N VAL A 164 3.73 -18.92 -0.52
CA VAL A 164 2.88 -17.84 -0.05
C VAL A 164 2.06 -18.31 1.15
N SER A 165 2.43 -17.86 2.35
CA SER A 165 1.76 -18.29 3.57
C SER A 165 0.31 -17.81 3.62
N LEU A 166 -0.58 -18.66 4.13
CA LEU A 166 -1.99 -18.30 4.40
C LEU A 166 -2.10 -17.00 5.21
N SER A 167 -1.13 -16.73 6.08
CA SER A 167 -1.05 -15.49 6.85
C SER A 167 -1.02 -14.25 5.97
N ILE A 168 -0.26 -14.26 4.87
CA ILE A 168 -0.17 -13.13 3.93
C ILE A 168 -1.54 -12.90 3.27
N ILE A 169 -2.22 -13.96 2.84
CA ILE A 169 -3.53 -13.87 2.19
C ILE A 169 -4.55 -13.24 3.16
N VAL A 170 -4.67 -13.77 4.38
CA VAL A 170 -5.60 -13.23 5.39
C VAL A 170 -5.29 -11.78 5.71
N ARG A 171 -4.01 -11.42 5.89
CA ARG A 171 -3.60 -10.05 6.18
C ARG A 171 -3.92 -9.09 5.04
N VAL A 172 -3.62 -9.47 3.79
CA VAL A 172 -3.94 -8.68 2.59
C VAL A 172 -5.44 -8.49 2.46
N SER A 173 -6.22 -9.54 2.74
CA SER A 173 -7.68 -9.45 2.74
C SER A 173 -8.21 -8.45 3.76
N VAL A 174 -7.80 -8.58 5.02
CA VAL A 174 -8.20 -7.62 6.07
C VAL A 174 -7.82 -6.18 5.67
N PHE A 175 -6.64 -5.99 5.08
CA PHE A 175 -6.23 -4.68 4.60
C PHE A 175 -7.10 -4.15 3.46
N ALA A 176 -7.50 -5.00 2.52
CA ALA A 176 -8.34 -4.63 1.39
C ALA A 176 -9.77 -4.22 1.79
N PHE A 177 -10.28 -4.73 2.92
CA PHE A 177 -11.56 -4.30 3.49
C PHE A 177 -11.54 -2.89 4.09
N LEU A 178 -10.41 -2.41 4.61
CA LEU A 178 -10.35 -1.11 5.29
C LEU A 178 -10.68 0.10 4.36
N PRO A 179 -10.18 0.17 3.11
CA PRO A 179 -10.56 1.21 2.14
C PRO A 179 -12.07 1.32 1.90
N PHE A 180 -12.83 0.23 2.01
CA PHE A 180 -14.28 0.30 1.85
C PHE A 180 -14.98 1.04 2.96
N ILE A 181 -14.49 0.90 4.18
CA ILE A 181 -15.01 1.69 5.30
C ILE A 181 -14.79 3.17 4.99
N GLY A 182 -13.60 3.51 4.47
CA GLY A 182 -13.29 4.86 3.98
C GLY A 182 -14.20 5.33 2.86
N LEU A 183 -14.49 4.48 1.86
CA LEU A 183 -15.43 4.80 0.77
C LEU A 183 -16.86 4.98 1.29
N GLY A 184 -17.33 4.10 2.17
CA GLY A 184 -18.65 4.19 2.80
C GLY A 184 -18.82 5.50 3.57
N LEU A 185 -17.82 5.90 4.35
CA LEU A 185 -17.80 7.21 5.02
C LEU A 185 -17.71 8.38 4.03
N SER A 186 -17.02 8.20 2.90
CA SER A 186 -16.99 9.21 1.84
C SER A 186 -18.33 9.34 1.12
N PHE A 187 -19.18 8.32 1.13
CA PHE A 187 -20.57 8.45 0.66
C PHE A 187 -21.45 9.21 1.67
N THR A 188 -21.21 9.04 2.98
CA THR A 188 -22.01 9.76 3.99
C THR A 188 -21.79 11.27 3.96
N THR A 189 -20.67 11.76 3.44
CA THR A 189 -20.44 13.21 3.26
C THR A 189 -21.33 13.84 2.18
N TYR A 190 -21.90 13.05 1.26
CA TYR A 190 -22.88 13.54 0.28
C TYR A 190 -24.30 13.61 0.84
N VAL A 191 -24.54 13.07 2.05
CA VAL A 191 -25.82 13.11 2.74
C VAL A 191 -25.75 14.18 3.84
N PRO A 192 -26.31 15.38 3.63
CA PRO A 192 -26.07 16.55 4.48
C PRO A 192 -26.47 16.34 5.96
N HIS A 193 -27.45 15.48 6.24
CA HIS A 193 -27.89 15.19 7.62
C HIS A 193 -26.92 14.35 8.45
N LEU A 194 -25.93 13.68 7.84
CA LEU A 194 -25.00 12.80 8.56
C LEU A 194 -23.63 13.46 8.81
N VAL A 195 -23.39 14.63 8.24
CA VAL A 195 -22.07 15.27 8.17
C VAL A 195 -21.58 15.74 9.55
N GLU A 196 -22.43 16.39 10.35
CA GLU A 196 -22.01 17.03 11.60
C GLU A 196 -21.55 16.04 12.69
N LYS A 197 -21.93 14.77 12.61
CA LYS A 197 -21.63 13.76 13.64
C LYS A 197 -20.43 12.87 13.30
N ILE A 198 -19.98 12.84 12.05
CA ILE A 198 -19.04 11.83 11.51
C ILE A 198 -17.68 12.43 11.10
N PHE A 199 -17.53 13.76 11.11
CA PHE A 199 -16.28 14.42 10.72
C PHE A 199 -15.05 14.04 11.59
N PRO A 200 -15.13 13.97 12.93
CA PRO A 200 -13.99 13.58 13.77
C PRO A 200 -13.43 12.16 13.51
N PRO A 201 -14.24 11.09 13.39
CA PRO A 201 -13.72 9.74 13.17
C PRO A 201 -13.11 9.52 11.77
N TYR A 202 -13.46 10.32 10.77
CA TYR A 202 -12.95 10.14 9.40
C TYR A 202 -11.43 10.34 9.29
N ASN A 203 -10.92 11.44 9.86
CA ASN A 203 -9.48 11.74 9.84
C ASN A 203 -8.67 10.70 10.63
N LEU A 204 -9.21 10.20 11.74
CA LEU A 204 -8.59 9.14 12.53
C LEU A 204 -8.54 7.81 11.76
N LEU A 205 -9.61 7.48 11.02
CA LEU A 205 -9.62 6.31 10.16
C LEU A 205 -8.60 6.44 9.01
N LEU A 206 -8.53 7.59 8.36
CA LEU A 206 -7.52 7.83 7.32
C LEU A 206 -6.09 7.70 7.86
N ALA A 207 -5.83 8.17 9.08
CA ALA A 207 -4.52 8.05 9.73
C ALA A 207 -4.19 6.62 10.20
N SER A 208 -5.21 5.78 10.45
CA SER A 208 -5.00 4.39 10.85
C SER A 208 -4.64 3.48 9.68
N LEU A 209 -5.06 3.82 8.44
CA LEU A 209 -4.77 3.02 7.24
C LEU A 209 -3.26 2.78 7.01
N PRO A 210 -2.38 3.79 7.01
CA PRO A 210 -0.94 3.54 6.83
C PRO A 210 -0.33 2.80 8.01
N THR A 211 -0.84 3.01 9.22
CA THR A 211 -0.39 2.29 10.43
C THR A 211 -0.74 0.80 10.32
N ALA A 212 -1.96 0.49 9.89
CA ALA A 212 -2.39 -0.88 9.60
C ALA A 212 -1.56 -1.51 8.48
N ALA A 213 -1.28 -0.76 7.41
CA ALA A 213 -0.41 -1.21 6.33
C ALA A 213 1.01 -1.53 6.86
N ALA A 214 1.58 -0.63 7.66
CA ALA A 214 2.89 -0.80 8.26
C ALA A 214 2.94 -2.02 9.18
N LEU A 215 1.91 -2.26 10.00
CA LEU A 215 1.82 -3.45 10.85
C LEU A 215 1.68 -4.74 10.03
N ILE A 216 0.85 -4.73 8.99
CA ILE A 216 0.58 -5.91 8.16
C ILE A 216 1.81 -6.32 7.34
N PHE A 217 2.44 -5.35 6.67
CA PHE A 217 3.61 -5.61 5.85
C PHE A 217 4.89 -5.70 6.69
N GLY A 218 5.04 -4.86 7.72
CA GLY A 218 6.21 -4.87 8.60
C GLY A 218 6.32 -6.11 9.48
N SER A 219 5.21 -6.80 9.76
CA SER A 219 5.22 -8.08 10.49
C SER A 219 5.53 -9.30 9.61
N GLN A 220 5.97 -9.12 8.36
CA GLN A 220 6.49 -10.22 7.55
C GLN A 220 7.91 -10.54 7.98
N THR A 221 8.15 -11.82 8.30
CA THR A 221 9.47 -12.34 8.70
C THR A 221 10.54 -12.05 7.67
N ASP A 222 10.19 -11.99 6.39
CA ASP A 222 11.12 -11.75 5.29
C ASP A 222 11.68 -10.31 5.34
N ILE A 223 10.79 -9.33 5.56
CA ILE A 223 11.19 -7.93 5.72
C ILE A 223 12.02 -7.77 6.98
N VAL A 224 11.58 -8.37 8.09
CA VAL A 224 12.28 -8.31 9.36
C VAL A 224 13.68 -8.93 9.27
N HIS A 225 13.86 -10.04 8.54
CA HIS A 225 15.18 -10.63 8.31
C HIS A 225 16.08 -9.75 7.45
N VAL A 226 15.56 -9.16 6.36
CA VAL A 226 16.34 -8.25 5.51
C VAL A 226 16.79 -7.02 6.30
N TRP A 227 15.94 -6.47 7.16
CA TRP A 227 16.26 -5.30 7.97
C TRP A 227 17.14 -5.62 9.19
N MET A 228 17.04 -6.82 9.77
CA MET A 228 17.90 -7.26 10.87
C MET A 228 19.16 -8.01 10.38
N PHE A 229 19.68 -7.65 9.20
CA PHE A 229 20.91 -8.25 8.67
C PHE A 229 22.09 -8.18 9.66
N TRP A 230 22.13 -7.12 10.48
CA TRP A 230 23.11 -6.92 11.56
C TRP A 230 23.10 -8.00 12.66
N ARG A 231 22.04 -8.80 12.79
CA ARG A 231 21.92 -9.85 13.81
C ARG A 231 22.42 -11.21 13.31
N ILE A 232 22.62 -11.36 12.01
CA ILE A 232 22.96 -12.64 11.36
C ILE A 232 24.47 -12.93 11.48
N GLU A 233 25.30 -11.90 11.62
CA GLU A 233 26.76 -12.05 11.76
C GLU A 233 27.19 -12.87 13.00
N GLY A 234 26.34 -13.02 14.01
CA GLY A 234 26.63 -13.81 15.20
C GLY A 234 26.41 -15.32 15.07
N LYS A 235 25.76 -15.83 14.01
CA LYS A 235 25.43 -17.26 13.88
C LYS A 235 26.16 -17.99 12.74
N THR A 236 26.61 -17.26 11.72
CA THR A 236 27.24 -17.88 10.53
C THR A 236 28.68 -18.33 10.79
N MET A 237 29.37 -17.77 11.79
CA MET A 237 30.74 -18.20 12.14
C MET A 237 30.79 -19.57 12.83
N THR A 238 29.72 -19.99 13.51
CA THR A 238 29.72 -21.25 14.27
C THR A 238 29.42 -22.47 13.39
N GLN A 239 28.63 -22.32 12.31
CA GLN A 239 28.33 -23.45 11.41
C GLN A 239 29.44 -23.73 10.39
N LEU A 240 30.13 -22.70 9.87
CA LEU A 240 31.26 -22.91 8.95
C LEU A 240 32.47 -23.57 9.63
N THR A 241 32.61 -23.43 10.95
CA THR A 241 33.66 -24.09 11.74
C THR A 241 33.34 -25.56 12.04
N LEU A 242 32.05 -25.93 12.16
CA LEU A 242 31.66 -27.32 12.42
C LEU A 242 31.67 -28.22 11.17
N THR A 243 31.44 -27.67 9.98
CA THR A 243 31.56 -28.43 8.73
C THR A 243 33.00 -28.62 8.26
N THR A 244 33.94 -27.74 8.61
CA THR A 244 35.38 -27.95 8.33
C THR A 244 36.03 -28.95 9.29
N ILE A 245 35.60 -29.02 10.55
CA ILE A 245 36.13 -30.01 11.50
C ILE A 245 35.68 -31.44 11.15
N ASN A 246 34.48 -31.61 10.59
CA ASN A 246 33.96 -32.95 10.29
C ASN A 246 34.49 -33.55 8.97
N SER A 247 35.09 -32.73 8.09
CA SER A 247 35.71 -33.23 6.85
C SER A 247 37.13 -33.79 7.04
N ASP A 248 37.83 -33.43 8.11
CA ASP A 248 39.24 -33.83 8.33
C ASP A 248 39.42 -35.16 9.11
N CYS A 249 38.36 -35.73 9.71
CA CYS A 249 38.48 -36.98 10.48
C CYS A 249 38.15 -38.26 9.68
N SER A 250 37.83 -38.17 8.39
CA SER A 250 37.40 -39.34 7.59
C SER A 250 38.50 -39.95 6.71
N GLY A 251 39.73 -39.44 6.78
CA GLY A 251 40.81 -39.78 5.84
C GLY A 251 41.88 -40.79 6.32
N ILE A 252 41.80 -41.29 7.56
CA ILE A 252 42.82 -42.19 8.12
C ILE A 252 42.13 -43.48 8.52
N TYR A 253 41.97 -44.43 7.60
CA TYR A 253 41.93 -45.90 7.80
C TYR A 253 41.48 -46.55 6.48
N ALA A 254 42.45 -46.87 5.63
CA ALA A 254 42.30 -47.90 4.62
C ALA A 254 43.63 -48.70 4.57
N PRO A 255 43.58 -50.03 4.77
CA PRO A 255 44.76 -50.91 4.78
C PRO A 255 45.34 -51.16 3.38
#